data_AF-A0A090R3Z8-F1
#
_entry.id   AF-A0A090R3Z8-F1
#
_cell.length_a   1.000
_cell.length_b   1.000
_cell.length_c   1.000
_cell.angle_alpha   90.00
_cell.angle_beta   90.00
_cell.angle_gamma   90.00
#
_symmetry.space_group_name_H-M   'P 1'
#
loop_
_entity.id
_entity.type
_entity.pdbx_description
1 polymer ?
#
loop_
_entity_poly.entity_id
_entity_poly.type
_entity_poly.pdbx_seq_one_letter_code
_entity_poly.pdbx_strand_id
1 'polypeptide(L)' 'MMPLDVLSHVELPNYATVIIQQVRLPRTLLAIAIGGILAICGTVMQGLFRNPLADPGIIGVSAGASLGAAIASWCSAA' A
#
# COMPACT_ATOMS: atom_id res chain seq x y z
N MET A 1 -14.47 -28.94 6.57
CA MET A 1 -14.42 -27.77 5.68
C MET A 1 -15.48 -26.78 6.13
N MET A 2 -15.13 -25.50 6.26
CA MET A 2 -16.07 -24.46 6.69
C MET A 2 -16.65 -23.81 5.43
N PRO A 3 -17.99 -23.72 5.29
CA PRO A 3 -18.64 -23.34 4.04
C PRO A 3 -18.50 -21.84 3.77
N LEU A 4 -17.77 -21.49 2.70
CA LEU A 4 -17.68 -20.13 2.15
C LEU A 4 -19.04 -19.59 1.68
N ASP A 5 -20.06 -20.45 1.53
CA ASP A 5 -21.45 -20.08 1.21
C ASP A 5 -22.13 -19.24 2.32
N VAL A 6 -21.68 -19.33 3.58
CA VAL A 6 -22.34 -18.62 4.69
C VAL A 6 -22.19 -17.10 4.58
N LEU A 7 -21.10 -16.61 3.97
CA LEU A 7 -20.88 -15.16 3.75
C LEU A 7 -21.79 -14.58 2.67
N SER A 8 -22.36 -15.42 1.80
CA SER A 8 -23.25 -14.99 0.72
C SER A 8 -24.72 -14.82 1.16
N HIS A 9 -25.10 -15.44 2.28
CA HIS A 9 -26.45 -15.36 2.86
C HIS A 9 -26.58 -14.34 3.98
N VAL A 10 -25.50 -13.61 4.31
CA VAL A 10 -25.61 -12.47 5.21
C VAL A 10 -26.14 -11.30 4.38
N GLU A 11 -27.37 -10.84 4.66
CA GLU A 11 -27.91 -9.63 4.06
C GLU A 11 -27.16 -8.40 4.63
N LEU A 12 -26.01 -8.10 4.02
CA LEU A 12 -25.22 -6.92 4.35
C LEU A 12 -26.01 -5.69 3.87
N PRO A 13 -26.18 -4.67 4.72
CA PRO A 13 -26.80 -3.42 4.30
C PRO A 13 -26.10 -2.87 3.06
N ASN A 14 -26.83 -2.37 2.06
CA ASN A 14 -26.29 -1.99 0.75
C ASN A 14 -25.09 -1.01 0.83
N TYR A 15 -25.07 -0.16 1.86
CA TYR A 15 -23.94 0.75 2.14
C TYR A 15 -22.65 0.02 2.59
N ALA A 16 -22.77 -1.08 3.34
CA ALA A 16 -21.63 -1.84 3.83
C ALA A 16 -20.90 -2.55 2.67
N THR A 17 -21.63 -3.11 1.72
CA THR A 17 -21.07 -3.68 0.48
C THR A 17 -20.28 -2.62 -0.31
N VAL A 18 -20.85 -1.42 -0.49
CA VAL A 18 -20.17 -0.32 -1.19
C VAL A 18 -18.89 0.09 -0.47
N ILE A 19 -18.91 0.25 0.85
CA ILE A 19 -17.70 0.62 1.63
C ILE A 19 -16.62 -0.47 1.52
N ILE A 20 -17.00 -1.75 1.59
CA ILE A 20 -16.04 -2.84 1.50
C ILE A 20 -15.41 -2.86 0.10
N GLN A 21 -16.20 -2.79 -0.97
CA GLN A 21 -15.70 -2.89 -2.34
C GLN A 21 -14.99 -1.62 -2.84
N GLN A 22 -15.49 -0.43 -2.49
CA GLN A 22 -14.98 0.84 -3.02
C GLN A 22 -13.91 1.47 -2.13
N VAL A 23 -13.84 1.13 -0.84
CA VAL A 23 -12.91 1.78 0.10
C VAL A 23 -11.92 0.79 0.69
N ARG A 24 -12.38 -0.32 1.26
CA ARG A 24 -11.49 -1.26 1.97
C ARG A 24 -10.68 -2.12 1.01
N LEU A 25 -11.33 -2.77 0.06
CA LEU A 25 -10.70 -3.66 -0.94
C LEU A 25 -9.56 -2.96 -1.71
N PRO A 26 -9.76 -1.78 -2.32
CA PRO A 26 -8.67 -1.10 -3.05
C PRO A 26 -7.54 -0.68 -2.11
N ARG A 27 -7.85 -0.26 -0.88
CA ARG A 27 -6.83 0.13 0.11
C ARG A 27 -5.97 -1.05 0.57
N THR A 28 -6.57 -2.20 0.81
CA THR A 28 -5.83 -3.41 1.23
C THR A 28 -4.95 -3.94 0.10
N LEU A 29 -5.44 -3.94 -1.14
CA LEU A 29 -4.63 -4.31 -2.31
C LEU A 29 -3.44 -3.36 -2.50
N LEU A 30 -3.68 -2.06 -2.40
CA LEU A 30 -2.62 -1.06 -2.48
C LEU A 30 -1.59 -1.22 -1.36
N ALA A 31 -2.03 -1.47 -0.12
CA ALA A 31 -1.14 -1.69 1.01
C ALA A 31 -0.25 -2.94 0.83
N ILE A 32 -0.80 -4.04 0.31
CA ILE A 32 -0.04 -5.27 0.02
C ILE A 32 0.98 -5.02 -1.09
N ALA A 33 0.58 -4.35 -2.18
CA ALA A 33 1.46 -4.06 -3.29
C ALA A 33 2.62 -3.14 -2.88
N ILE A 34 2.32 -2.03 -2.19
CA ILE A 34 3.33 -1.08 -1.72
C ILE A 34 4.25 -1.73 -0.67
N GLY A 35 3.69 -2.48 0.28
CA GLY A 35 4.46 -3.21 1.29
C GLY A 35 5.42 -4.23 0.68
N GLY A 36 4.98 -4.96 -0.35
CA GLY A 36 5.83 -5.89 -1.09
C GLY A 36 7.00 -5.21 -1.80
N ILE A 37 6.73 -4.07 -2.47
CA ILE A 37 7.78 -3.29 -3.14
C ILE A 37 8.80 -2.73 -2.13
N LEU A 38 8.33 -2.23 -0.97
CA LEU A 38 9.21 -1.76 0.11
C LEU A 38 10.08 -2.88 0.67
N ALA A 39 9.51 -4.07 0.88
CA ALA A 39 10.26 -5.24 1.33
C ALA A 39 11.36 -5.63 0.32
N ILE A 40 11.04 -5.69 -0.97
CA ILE A 40 12.01 -5.97 -2.04
C ILE A 40 13.12 -4.92 -2.03
N CYS A 41 12.78 -3.63 -2.02
CA CYS A 41 13.75 -2.54 -2.03
C CYS A 41 14.69 -2.60 -0.80
N GLY A 42 14.14 -2.88 0.39
CA GLY A 42 14.93 -3.07 1.61
C GLY A 42 15.87 -4.27 1.53
N THR A 43 15.41 -5.42 1.04
CA THR A 43 16.26 -6.61 0.88
C THR A 43 17.38 -6.39 -0.14
N VAL A 44 17.09 -5.69 -1.25
CA VAL A 44 18.10 -5.33 -2.26
C VAL A 44 19.14 -4.36 -1.68
N MET A 45 18.71 -3.35 -0.92
CA MET A 45 19.63 -2.39 -0.29
C MET A 45 20.52 -3.06 0.77
N GLN A 46 19.94 -3.91 1.62
CA GLN A 46 20.70 -4.71 2.59
C GLN A 46 21.71 -5.65 1.89
N GLY A 47 21.32 -6.26 0.76
CA GLY A 47 22.19 -7.11 -0.06
C GLY A 47 23.30 -6.35 -0.78
N LEU A 48 23.00 -5.17 -1.33
CA LEU A 48 23.96 -4.31 -2.04
C LEU A 48 25.05 -3.79 -1.11
N PHE A 49 24.67 -3.28 0.06
CA PHE A 49 25.62 -2.77 1.06
C PHE A 49 26.22 -3.87 1.94
N ARG A 50 25.74 -5.12 1.81
CA ARG A 50 26.11 -6.25 2.70
C ARG A 50 26.01 -5.87 4.18
N ASN A 51 25.06 -4.98 4.49
CA ASN A 51 24.88 -4.42 5.82
C ASN A 51 23.39 -4.53 6.19
N PRO A 52 23.03 -5.39 7.16
CA PRO A 52 21.64 -5.59 7.57
C PRO A 52 21.00 -4.37 8.23
N LEU A 53 21.76 -3.32 8.54
CA LEU A 53 21.28 -2.03 9.07
C LEU A 53 21.09 -0.97 7.98
N ALA A 54 21.36 -1.29 6.71
CA ALA A 54 21.18 -0.34 5.61
C ALA A 54 19.68 -0.09 5.37
N ASP A 55 19.21 1.10 5.74
CA ASP A 55 17.83 1.54 5.53
C ASP A 55 17.62 2.00 4.08
N PRO A 56 16.60 1.50 3.36
CA PRO A 56 16.30 1.90 1.99
C PRO A 56 15.89 3.38 1.84
N GLY A 57 15.63 4.12 2.93
CA GLY A 57 15.40 5.56 2.90
C GLY A 57 16.65 6.39 2.62
N ILE A 58 17.85 5.82 2.78
CA ILE A 58 19.14 6.55 2.64
C ILE A 58 19.45 6.97 1.19
N ILE A 59 18.91 6.26 0.20
CA ILE A 59 19.08 6.56 -1.24
C ILE A 59 18.22 7.73 -1.76
N GLY A 60 17.47 8.42 -0.90
CA GLY A 60 16.73 9.64 -1.26
C GLY A 60 15.38 9.41 -1.97
N VAL A 61 14.93 8.17 -2.12
CA VAL A 61 13.62 7.84 -2.73
C VAL A 61 12.46 8.43 -1.93
N SER A 62 12.50 8.40 -0.60
CA SER A 62 11.47 9.01 0.26
C SER A 62 11.42 10.53 0.13
N ALA A 63 12.57 11.19 -0.02
CA ALA A 63 12.65 12.64 -0.23
C ALA A 63 12.14 13.04 -1.63
N GLY A 64 12.42 12.23 -2.66
CA GLY A 64 11.86 12.43 -4.00
C GLY A 64 10.34 12.22 -4.06
N ALA A 65 9.82 11.21 -3.36
CA ALA A 65 8.39 10.95 -3.28
C ALA A 65 7.62 12.07 -2.54
N SER A 66 8.16 12.58 -1.43
CA SER A 66 7.53 13.69 -0.70
C SER A 66 7.54 15.00 -1.50
N LEU A 67 8.64 15.29 -2.22
CA LEU A 67 8.71 16.44 -3.13
C LEU A 67 7.68 16.31 -4.28
N GLY A 68 7.57 15.13 -4.90
CA GLY A 68 6.59 14.85 -5.95
C GLY A 68 5.15 15.00 -5.45
N ALA A 69 4.85 14.49 -4.26
CA ALA A 69 3.54 14.67 -3.62
C ALA A 69 3.22 16.14 -3.36
N ALA A 70 4.19 16.92 -2.87
CA ALA A 70 4.03 18.35 -2.63
C ALA A 70 3.72 19.10 -3.94
N ILE A 71 4.48 18.85 -5.01
CA ILE A 71 4.28 19.49 -6.32
C ILE A 71 2.91 19.09 -6.92
N ALA A 72 2.54 17.81 -6.87
CA ALA A 72 1.25 17.35 -7.37
C ALA A 72 0.08 17.93 -6.58
N SER A 73 0.18 17.98 -5.25
CA SER A 73 -0.83 18.59 -4.39
C SER A 73 -0.98 20.09 -4.63
N TRP A 74 0.13 20.76 -4.96
CA TRP A 74 0.14 22.18 -5.26
C TRP A 74 -0.44 22.47 -6.66
N CYS A 75 -0.06 21.69 -7.68
CA CYS A 75 -0.60 21.81 -9.03
C CYS A 75 -2.08 21.42 -9.13
N SER A 76 -2.57 20.54 -8.27
CA SER A 76 -4.02 20.23 -8.17
C SER A 76 -4.82 21.35 -7.49
N ALA A 77 -4.15 22.27 -6.78
CA ALA A 77 -4.78 23.37 -6.05
C ALA A 77 -4.65 24.73 -6.77
N ALA A 78 -3.97 24.77 -7.92
CA ALA A 78 -3.79 25.93 -8.79
C ALA A 78 -4.65 25.80 -10.05
#